data_AF-C4A0N5-F1
#
_entry.id   AF-C4A0N5-F1
#
_cell.length_a   1.000
_cell.length_b   1.000
_cell.length_c   1.000
_cell.angle_alpha   90.00
_cell.angle_beta   90.00
_cell.angle_gamma   90.00
#
_symmetry.space_group_name_H-M   'P 1'
#
loop_
_entity.id
_entity.type
_entity.pdbx_description
1 polymer ?
#
loop_
_entity_poly.entity_id
_entity_poly.type
_entity_poly.pdbx_seq_one_letter_code
_entity_poly.pdbx_strand_id
1 'polypeptide(L)' 'CSRRGSSTFDCSGRGLSTVPQDLPTSITSLNVGHNAITSLSYSDLSRYKSLTKLIAFTNKISFVQPGAFSNLIYLEFL' A
#
# COMPACT_ATOMS: atom_id res chain seq x y z
N CYS A 1 3.56 -6.48 9.54
CA CYS A 1 2.32 -5.68 9.71
C CYS A 1 1.40 -6.35 10.73
N SER A 2 0.33 -5.68 11.17
CA SER A 2 -0.70 -6.26 12.05
C SER A 2 -2.08 -6.23 11.37
N ARG A 3 -2.81 -7.35 11.45
CA ARG A 3 -4.20 -7.42 10.99
C ARG A 3 -5.10 -6.61 11.93
N ARG A 4 -5.90 -5.69 11.39
CA ARG A 4 -6.86 -4.86 12.14
C ARG A 4 -8.32 -5.22 11.89
N GLY A 5 -8.58 -5.99 10.83
CA GLY A 5 -9.91 -6.46 10.44
C GLY A 5 -9.79 -7.64 9.48
N SER A 6 -10.92 -8.11 8.92
CA SER A 6 -10.91 -9.31 8.06
C SER A 6 -9.93 -9.18 6.88
N SER A 7 -9.86 -8.02 6.24
CA SER A 7 -9.02 -7.73 5.07
C SER A 7 -8.21 -6.42 5.23
N THR A 8 -8.01 -5.97 6.48
CA THR A 8 -7.34 -4.71 6.80
C THR A 8 -6.01 -4.95 7.49
N PHE A 9 -4.94 -4.37 6.96
CA PHE A 9 -3.59 -4.48 7.52
C PHE A 9 -2.98 -3.11 7.81
N ASP A 10 -2.36 -3.02 8.98
CA ASP A 10 -1.65 -1.86 9.46
C ASP A 10 -0.14 -2.16 9.54
N CYS A 11 0.60 -1.47 8.68
CA CYS A 11 2.04 -1.52 8.51
C CYS A 11 2.70 -0.19 8.87
N SER A 12 1.98 0.72 9.54
CA SER A 12 2.50 2.05 9.84
C SER A 12 3.63 2.01 10.86
N GLY A 13 4.57 2.97 10.77
CA GLY A 13 5.63 3.17 11.78
C GLY A 13 6.67 2.05 11.85
N ARG A 14 6.94 1.35 10.74
CA ARG A 14 7.81 0.16 10.71
C ARG A 14 9.15 0.38 10.01
N GLY A 15 9.45 1.60 9.57
CA GLY A 15 10.68 1.91 8.84
C GLY A 15 10.74 1.25 7.46
N LEU A 16 9.59 0.98 6.84
CA LEU A 16 9.53 0.32 5.53
C LEU A 16 10.06 1.25 4.44
N SER A 17 10.87 0.71 3.53
CA SER A 17 11.33 1.40 2.32
C SER A 17 10.47 1.07 1.09
N THR A 18 9.68 0.00 1.15
CA THR A 18 8.80 -0.47 0.08
C THR A 18 7.46 -0.95 0.63
N VAL A 19 6.47 -1.12 -0.25
CA VAL A 19 5.18 -1.73 0.13
C VAL A 19 5.42 -3.21 0.46
N PRO A 20 4.95 -3.73 1.62
CA PRO A 20 5.10 -5.13 1.99
C PRO A 20 4.54 -6.06 0.91
N GLN A 21 5.12 -7.25 0.72
CA GLN A 21 4.72 -8.23 -0.30
C GLN A 21 4.31 -9.59 0.30
N ASP A 22 4.26 -9.67 1.64
CA ASP A 22 4.00 -10.86 2.46
C ASP A 22 2.54 -10.93 2.97
N LEU A 23 1.71 -9.94 2.63
CA LEU A 23 0.30 -9.92 3.05
C LEU A 23 -0.59 -10.78 2.14
N PRO A 24 -1.80 -11.18 2.56
CA PRO A 24 -2.77 -11.80 1.66
C PRO A 24 -3.09 -10.90 0.46
N THR A 25 -3.33 -11.49 -0.71
CA THR A 25 -3.66 -10.73 -1.94
C THR A 25 -5.08 -10.15 -1.91
N SER A 26 -5.95 -10.69 -1.05
CA SER A 26 -7.35 -10.30 -0.87
C SER A 26 -7.56 -9.14 0.10
N ILE A 27 -6.50 -8.45 0.53
CA ILE A 27 -6.65 -7.28 1.40
C ILE A 27 -7.38 -6.16 0.66
N THR A 28 -8.21 -5.44 1.41
CA THR A 28 -8.99 -4.31 0.90
C THR A 28 -8.50 -2.98 1.48
N SER A 29 -7.79 -3.01 2.61
CA SER A 29 -7.27 -1.82 3.25
C SER A 29 -5.85 -2.02 3.76
N LEU A 30 -4.95 -1.12 3.36
CA LEU A 30 -3.53 -1.16 3.70
C LEU A 30 -3.07 0.20 4.22
N ASN A 31 -2.55 0.23 5.44
CA ASN A 31 -1.87 1.40 5.99
C ASN A 31 -0.36 1.21 6.00
N VAL A 32 0.37 1.96 5.18
CA VAL A 32 1.83 2.05 5.13
C VAL A 32 2.33 3.45 5.53
N GLY A 33 1.52 4.23 6.24
CA GLY A 33 1.91 5.56 6.69
C GLY A 33 3.06 5.57 7.71
N HIS A 34 3.69 6.72 7.92
CA HIS A 34 4.85 6.86 8.84
C HIS A 34 5.99 5.87 8.53
N ASN A 35 6.37 5.75 7.25
CA ASN A 35 7.46 4.91 6.80
C ASN A 35 8.47 5.73 5.97
N ALA A 36 9.42 5.07 5.32
CA ALA A 36 10.48 5.68 4.53
C ALA A 36 10.34 5.34 3.03
N ILE A 37 9.13 5.06 2.55
CA ILE A 37 8.88 4.75 1.14
C ILE A 37 9.17 5.99 0.29
N THR A 38 10.01 5.83 -0.74
CA THR A 38 10.43 6.93 -1.62
C THR A 38 9.76 6.92 -2.98
N SER A 39 9.24 5.77 -3.39
CA SER A 39 8.54 5.62 -4.66
C SER A 39 7.44 4.57 -4.61
N LEU A 40 6.43 4.74 -5.45
CA LEU A 40 5.42 3.73 -5.72
C LEU A 40 5.50 3.29 -7.19
N SER A 41 5.67 1.98 -7.39
CA SER A 41 5.72 1.34 -8.70
C SER A 41 4.48 0.46 -8.94
N TYR A 42 4.25 0.08 -10.20
CA TYR A 42 3.23 -0.91 -10.53
C TYR A 42 3.48 -2.22 -9.77
N SER A 43 4.73 -2.69 -9.73
CA SER A 43 5.10 -3.92 -9.03
C SER A 43 4.73 -3.90 -7.55
N ASP A 44 4.91 -2.77 -6.86
CA ASP A 44 4.61 -2.63 -5.42
C ASP A 44 3.14 -2.91 -5.08
N LEU A 45 2.23 -2.55 -6.00
CA LEU A 45 0.79 -2.56 -5.77
C LEU A 45 0.05 -3.63 -6.58
N SER A 46 0.67 -4.17 -7.64
CA SER A 46 0.06 -5.08 -8.63
C SER A 46 -0.62 -6.32 -8.06
N ARG A 47 -0.15 -6.81 -6.90
CA ARG A 47 -0.70 -8.00 -6.23
C ARG A 47 -1.96 -7.73 -5.41
N TYR A 48 -2.18 -6.48 -5.01
CA TYR A 48 -3.25 -6.08 -4.11
C TYR A 48 -4.46 -5.54 -4.86
N LYS A 49 -4.93 -6.31 -5.85
CA LYS A 49 -5.99 -5.90 -6.80
C LYS A 49 -7.31 -5.54 -6.14
N SER A 50 -7.56 -6.06 -4.93
CA SER A 50 -8.77 -5.83 -4.14
C SER A 50 -8.68 -4.59 -3.23
N LEU A 51 -7.60 -3.81 -3.28
CA LEU A 51 -7.47 -2.60 -2.46
C LEU A 51 -8.57 -1.59 -2.80
N THR A 52 -9.29 -1.20 -1.77
CA THR A 52 -10.20 -0.05 -1.78
C THR A 52 -9.62 1.15 -1.05
N LYS A 53 -8.69 0.90 -0.11
CA LYS A 53 -8.04 1.95 0.68
C LYS A 53 -6.54 1.72 0.84
N LEU A 54 -5.73 2.68 0.38
CA LEU A 54 -4.31 2.76 0.64
C LEU A 54 -4.03 4.01 1.47
N ILE A 55 -3.32 3.88 2.58
CA ILE A 55 -2.94 5.01 3.44
C ILE A 55 -1.41 5.10 3.41
N ALA A 56 -0.86 6.14 2.78
CA ALA A 56 0.59 6.30 2.59
C ALA A 56 1.17 7.63 3.12
N PHE A 57 0.42 8.35 3.97
CA PHE A 57 0.84 9.62 4.57
C PHE A 57 2.14 9.51 5.40
N THR A 58 2.86 10.63 5.55
CA THR A 58 4.12 10.68 6.31
C THR A 58 5.14 9.64 5.80
N ASN A 59 5.32 9.61 4.47
CA ASN A 59 6.42 8.92 3.79
C ASN A 59 7.33 9.95 3.09
N LYS A 60 8.33 9.47 2.34
CA LYS A 60 9.23 10.30 1.53
C LYS A 60 8.97 10.11 0.03
N ILE A 61 7.72 9.82 -0.35
CA ILE A 61 7.36 9.50 -1.73
C ILE A 61 7.59 10.75 -2.58
N SER A 62 8.63 10.70 -3.41
CA SER A 62 9.00 11.78 -4.35
C SER A 62 8.74 11.38 -5.80
N PHE A 63 8.50 10.09 -6.05
CA PHE A 63 8.22 9.57 -7.38
C PHE A 63 7.08 8.55 -7.36
N VAL A 64 6.14 8.70 -8.28
CA VAL A 64 5.09 7.70 -8.54
C VAL A 64 5.23 7.30 -9.99
N GLN A 65 5.51 6.02 -10.24
CA GLN A 65 5.62 5.51 -11.60
C GLN A 65 4.29 5.72 -12.33
N PRO A 66 4.30 6.20 -13.59
CA PRO A 66 3.10 6.20 -14.41
C PRO A 66 2.48 4.80 -14.44
N GLY A 67 1.21 4.70 -14.04
CA GLY A 67 0.50 3.44 -13.95
C GLY A 67 0.74 2.62 -12.67
N ALA A 68 1.36 3.18 -11.63
CA ALA A 68 1.54 2.50 -10.33
C ALA A 68 0.21 1.96 -9.76
N PHE A 69 -0.90 2.65 -10.02
CA PHE A 69 -2.24 2.30 -9.54
C PHE A 69 -3.12 1.60 -10.58
N SER A 70 -2.63 1.31 -11.79
CA SER A 70 -3.46 0.84 -12.91
C SER A 70 -4.21 -0.47 -12.65
N ASN A 71 -3.72 -1.32 -11.74
CA ASN A 71 -4.39 -2.57 -11.35
C ASN A 71 -5.37 -2.41 -10.19
N LEU A 72 -5.43 -1.24 -9.54
CA LEU A 72 -6.25 -1.01 -8.36
C LEU A 72 -7.62 -0.43 -8.77
N ILE A 73 -8.38 -1.22 -9.53
CA ILE A 73 -9.66 -0.80 -10.12
C ILE A 73 -10.76 -0.49 -9.08
N TYR A 74 -10.57 -0.97 -7.85
CA TYR A 74 -11.49 -0.73 -6.73
C TYR A 74 -11.00 0.34 -5.76
N LEU A 75 -9.87 1.02 -6.06
CA LEU A 75 -9.30 2.00 -5.15
C LEU A 75 -10.20 3.25 -5.07
N GLU A 76 -10.69 3.51 -3.86
CA GLU A 76 -11.55 4.65 -3.57
C GLU A 76 -10.82 5.72 -2.74
N PHE A 77 -9.87 5.30 -1.90
CA PHE A 77 -9.14 6.17 -0.98
C PHE A 77 -7.63 5.96 -1.08
N LEU A 78 -6.89 7.07 -1.24
CA LEU A 78 -5.43 7.15 -1.32
C LEU A 78 -4.88 8.24 -0.38
#